data_AF-A0A969M6Q4-F1
#
_entry.id   AF-A0A969M6Q4-F1
#
_cell.length_a   1.000
_cell.length_b   1.000
_cell.length_c   1.000
_cell.angle_alpha   90.00
_cell.angle_beta   90.00
_cell.angle_gamma   90.00
#
_symmetry.space_group_name_H-M   'P 1'
#
loop_
_entity.id
_entity.type
_entity.pdbx_description
1 polymer ?
#
loop_
_entity_poly.entity_id
_entity_poly.type
_entity_poly.pdbx_seq_one_letter_code
_entity_poly.pdbx_strand_id
1 'polypeptide(L)'
;MFFTTFAIGFAAKLYTVNVLNPQGLAIEPKEADLLVVVMSQAFTPSWIAALPVAGALAAGMSTIGGLLMVIGSGLGNDIYSTIKPNAADKSKVRAGFFFTALGGLVTIILALNPPDFLLTSVIWAFIVASSTFTPVLILGIWWKGANRLGAISGMIVGGALSIALLVDQGQPVWTAADSSWATGLPGHGNLQRLSRLVRNGGREHAHGWRKG
;
A
#
# COMPACT_ATOMS: atom_id res chain seq x y z
N MET A 1 -15.63 -0.79 -4.95
CA MET A 1 -15.77 -0.52 -3.50
C MET A 1 -14.43 -0.20 -2.83
N PHE A 2 -13.37 -1.01 -3.04
CA PHE A 2 -12.02 -0.71 -2.54
C PHE A 2 -11.46 0.63 -3.08
N PHE A 3 -11.53 0.84 -4.40
CA PHE A 3 -11.01 2.05 -5.05
C PHE A 3 -11.77 3.32 -4.63
N THR A 4 -13.09 3.23 -4.47
CA THR A 4 -13.92 4.34 -4.00
C THR A 4 -13.66 4.67 -2.53
N THR A 5 -13.45 3.68 -1.67
CA THR A 5 -13.10 3.89 -0.25
C THR A 5 -11.72 4.53 -0.12
N PHE A 6 -10.74 4.07 -0.90
CA PHE A 6 -9.39 4.62 -0.93
C PHE A 6 -9.38 6.07 -1.44
N ALA A 7 -10.14 6.35 -2.50
CA ALA A 7 -10.31 7.71 -3.04
C ALA A 7 -10.96 8.68 -2.03
N ILE A 8 -11.95 8.20 -1.26
CA ILE A 8 -12.59 9.01 -0.20
C ILE A 8 -11.60 9.27 0.95
N GLY A 9 -10.81 8.28 1.37
CA GLY A 9 -9.77 8.47 2.39
C GLY A 9 -8.68 9.47 1.96
N PHE A 10 -8.23 9.38 0.71
CA PHE A 10 -7.30 10.34 0.12
C PHE A 10 -7.89 11.75 0.01
N ALA A 11 -9.14 11.86 -0.45
CA ALA A 11 -9.86 13.13 -0.54
C ALA A 11 -10.06 13.77 0.85
N ALA A 12 -10.37 12.97 1.87
CA ALA A 12 -10.50 13.44 3.25
C ALA A 12 -9.17 13.97 3.81
N LYS A 13 -8.05 13.28 3.54
CA LYS A 13 -6.70 13.77 3.89
C LYS A 13 -6.35 15.08 3.18
N LEU A 14 -6.74 15.24 1.91
CA LEU A 14 -6.55 16.50 1.18
C LEU A 14 -7.43 17.62 1.72
N TYR A 15 -8.63 17.30 2.19
CA TYR A 15 -9.56 18.27 2.77
C TYR A 15 -9.09 18.78 4.14
N THR A 16 -8.55 17.90 5.00
CA THR A 16 -7.98 18.32 6.30
C THR A 16 -6.78 19.24 6.15
N VAL A 17 -5.87 18.95 5.21
CA VAL A 17 -4.66 19.76 4.98
C VAL A 17 -4.95 21.11 4.32
N ASN A 18 -5.91 21.19 3.38
CA ASN A 18 -6.21 22.42 2.64
C ASN A 18 -7.30 23.30 3.27
N VAL A 19 -8.24 22.73 4.04
CA VAL A 19 -9.44 23.45 4.52
C VAL A 19 -9.51 23.57 6.05
N LEU A 20 -9.00 22.59 6.82
CA LEU A 20 -9.04 22.63 8.30
C LEU A 20 -7.75 23.20 8.94
N ASN A 21 -6.60 23.12 8.28
CA ASN A 21 -5.32 23.67 8.75
C ASN A 21 -5.36 25.18 9.09
N PRO A 22 -6.10 26.05 8.36
CA PRO A 22 -6.25 27.46 8.73
C PRO A 22 -7.11 27.73 9.98
N GLN A 23 -7.87 26.74 10.48
CA GLN A 23 -8.84 26.89 11.57
C GLN A 23 -8.34 26.35 12.93
N GLY A 24 -7.07 25.96 13.04
CA GLY A 24 -6.44 25.57 14.32
C GLY A 24 -6.71 24.14 14.79
N LEU A 25 -7.43 23.33 14.01
CA LEU A 25 -7.58 21.89 14.24
C LEU A 25 -6.50 21.13 13.46
N ALA A 26 -5.25 21.23 13.92
CA ALA A 26 -4.13 20.48 13.37
C ALA A 26 -4.18 19.04 13.85
N ILE A 27 -4.83 18.15 13.08
CA ILE A 27 -4.65 16.70 13.26
C ILE A 27 -3.33 16.35 12.58
N GLU A 28 -2.37 15.82 13.33
CA GLU A 28 -1.08 15.40 12.79
C GLU A 28 -1.32 14.36 11.69
N PRO A 29 -0.64 14.40 10.52
CA PRO A 29 -0.89 13.47 9.40
C PRO A 29 -0.82 11.98 9.78
N LYS A 30 -0.12 11.65 10.86
CA LYS A 30 -0.02 10.31 11.45
C LYS A 30 -1.33 9.82 12.09
N GLU A 31 -2.23 10.72 12.46
CA GLU A 31 -3.50 10.43 13.12
C GLU A 31 -4.71 10.44 12.15
N ALA A 32 -4.46 10.69 10.86
CA ALA A 32 -5.51 10.69 9.83
C ALA A 32 -6.27 9.35 9.76
N ASP A 33 -5.62 8.23 10.09
CA ASP A 33 -6.23 6.90 10.13
C ASP A 33 -7.31 6.76 11.21
N LEU A 34 -7.30 7.62 12.24
CA LEU A 34 -8.28 7.63 13.32
C LEU A 34 -9.41 8.65 13.08
N LEU A 35 -9.39 9.40 11.98
CA LEU A 35 -10.33 10.50 11.73
C LEU A 35 -11.79 10.07 11.85
N VAL A 36 -12.16 8.90 11.32
CA VAL A 36 -13.52 8.37 11.40
C VAL A 36 -13.95 8.12 12.86
N VAL A 37 -13.03 7.64 13.70
CA VAL A 37 -13.30 7.38 15.11
C VAL A 37 -13.42 8.69 15.90
N VAL A 38 -12.48 9.63 15.68
CA VAL A 38 -12.46 10.94 16.34
C VAL A 38 -13.71 11.76 15.99
N MET A 39 -14.09 11.79 14.72
CA MET A 39 -15.31 12.48 14.28
C MET A 39 -16.57 11.81 14.82
N SER A 40 -16.64 10.47 14.86
CA SER A 40 -17.80 9.78 15.42
C SER A 40 -17.98 10.03 16.92
N GLN A 41 -16.90 10.23 17.68
CA GLN A 41 -16.99 10.59 19.10
C GLN A 41 -17.42 12.05 19.31
N ALA A 42 -17.08 12.95 18.38
CA ALA A 42 -17.43 14.37 18.47
C ALA A 42 -18.91 14.66 18.18
N PHE A 43 -19.56 13.90 17.30
CA PHE A 43 -20.90 14.20 16.78
C PHE A 43 -21.98 13.20 17.16
N THR A 44 -21.69 12.16 17.95
CA THR A 44 -22.64 11.06 18.17
C THR A 44 -22.62 10.54 19.62
N PRO A 45 -23.78 10.08 20.17
CA PRO A 45 -23.82 9.42 21.47
C PRO A 45 -22.84 8.23 21.58
N SER A 46 -22.31 8.02 22.78
CA SER A 46 -21.25 7.04 23.08
C SER A 46 -21.55 5.61 22.61
N TRP A 47 -22.81 5.19 22.64
CA TRP A 47 -23.23 3.85 22.22
C TRP A 47 -23.20 3.64 20.70
N ILE A 48 -23.37 4.70 19.90
CA ILE A 48 -23.24 4.64 18.44
C ILE A 48 -21.78 4.85 18.03
N ALA A 49 -21.03 5.67 18.78
CA ALA A 49 -19.61 5.94 18.53
C ALA A 49 -18.72 4.69 18.67
N ALA A 50 -19.20 3.63 19.33
CA ALA A 50 -18.51 2.34 19.39
C ALA A 50 -18.63 1.51 18.09
N LEU A 51 -19.66 1.75 17.26
CA LEU A 51 -19.91 0.97 16.04
C LEU A 51 -18.79 1.08 15.00
N PRO A 52 -18.22 2.27 14.70
CA PRO A 52 -17.09 2.37 13.76
C PRO A 52 -15.86 1.61 14.23
N VAL A 53 -15.57 1.63 15.54
CA VAL A 53 -14.44 0.89 16.12
C VAL A 53 -14.67 -0.62 15.99
N ALA A 54 -15.86 -1.10 16.34
CA ALA A 54 -16.24 -2.51 16.17
C ALA A 54 -16.20 -2.93 14.69
N GLY A 55 -16.67 -2.08 13.78
CA GLY A 55 -16.63 -2.31 12.34
C GLY A 55 -15.20 -2.39 11.79
N ALA A 56 -14.32 -1.48 12.21
CA ALA A 56 -12.91 -1.49 11.81
C ALA A 56 -12.20 -2.77 12.29
N LEU A 57 -12.46 -3.20 13.54
CA LEU A 57 -11.93 -4.46 14.08
C LEU A 57 -12.45 -5.67 13.29
N ALA A 58 -13.76 -5.73 13.02
CA ALA A 58 -14.36 -6.82 12.26
C ALA A 58 -13.80 -6.90 10.82
N ALA A 59 -13.64 -5.75 10.15
CA ALA A 59 -13.07 -5.67 8.82
C ALA A 59 -11.61 -6.16 8.80
N GLY A 60 -10.78 -5.70 9.76
CA GLY A 60 -9.40 -6.15 9.90
C GLY A 60 -9.29 -7.65 10.13
N MET A 61 -10.11 -8.21 11.03
CA MET A 61 -10.14 -9.65 11.30
C MET A 61 -10.54 -10.49 10.09
N SER A 62 -11.53 -10.04 9.30
CA SER A 62 -11.92 -10.75 8.07
C SER A 62 -10.81 -10.78 7.02
N THR A 63 -10.01 -9.71 6.94
CA THR A 63 -8.86 -9.63 6.04
C THR A 63 -7.74 -10.55 6.51
N ILE A 64 -7.41 -10.52 7.80
CA ILE A 64 -6.37 -11.39 8.39
C ILE A 64 -6.74 -12.86 8.21
N GLY A 65 -7.98 -13.25 8.54
CA GLY A 65 -8.46 -14.62 8.36
C GLY A 65 -8.42 -15.07 6.90
N GLY A 66 -8.83 -14.20 5.96
CA GLY A 66 -8.75 -14.47 4.54
C GLY A 66 -7.33 -14.68 4.03
N LEU A 67 -6.41 -13.78 4.37
CA LEU A 67 -5.00 -13.89 3.96
C LEU A 67 -4.32 -15.13 4.55
N LEU A 68 -4.58 -15.43 5.83
CA LEU A 68 -4.07 -16.64 6.50
C LEU A 68 -4.60 -17.93 5.86
N MET A 69 -5.86 -17.92 5.41
CA MET A 69 -6.45 -19.03 4.68
C MET A 69 -5.78 -19.22 3.31
N VAL A 70 -5.51 -18.13 2.58
CA VAL A 70 -4.80 -18.17 1.28
C VAL A 70 -3.38 -18.71 1.44
N ILE A 71 -2.66 -18.30 2.50
CA ILE A 71 -1.33 -18.84 2.81
C ILE A 71 -1.41 -20.34 3.09
N GLY A 72 -2.37 -20.77 3.92
CA GLY A 72 -2.55 -22.17 4.29
C GLY A 72 -2.91 -23.07 3.10
N SER A 73 -3.86 -22.64 2.27
CA SER A 73 -4.29 -23.41 1.10
C SER A 73 -3.23 -23.43 0.01
N GLY A 74 -2.60 -22.29 -0.28
CA GLY A 74 -1.54 -22.21 -1.28
C GLY A 74 -0.32 -23.06 -0.90
N LEU A 75 0.15 -22.98 0.35
CA LEU A 75 1.29 -23.79 0.78
C LEU A 75 0.93 -25.28 0.94
N GLY A 76 -0.25 -25.57 1.49
CA GLY A 76 -0.69 -26.94 1.76
C GLY A 76 -1.15 -27.73 0.52
N ASN A 77 -1.79 -27.08 -0.45
CA ASN A 77 -2.20 -27.74 -1.68
C ASN A 77 -1.23 -27.50 -2.84
N ASP A 78 -0.72 -26.29 -3.05
CA ASP A 78 0.09 -26.03 -4.25
C ASP A 78 1.54 -26.52 -4.03
N ILE A 79 2.17 -26.12 -2.93
CA ILE A 79 3.57 -26.49 -2.66
C ILE A 79 3.68 -27.94 -2.18
N TYR A 80 2.93 -28.33 -1.17
CA TYR A 80 3.06 -29.68 -0.61
C TYR A 80 2.60 -30.78 -1.58
N SER A 81 1.63 -30.52 -2.46
CA SER A 81 1.28 -31.48 -3.52
C SER A 81 2.35 -31.57 -4.62
N THR A 82 3.16 -30.53 -4.82
CA THR A 82 4.30 -30.57 -5.74
C THR A 82 5.47 -31.37 -5.15
N ILE A 83 5.73 -31.23 -3.85
CA ILE A 83 6.81 -31.94 -3.15
C ILE A 83 6.46 -33.41 -2.89
N LYS A 84 5.20 -33.72 -2.56
CA LYS A 84 4.75 -35.08 -2.23
C LYS A 84 3.44 -35.42 -2.96
N PRO A 85 3.52 -35.83 -4.25
CA PRO A 85 2.35 -36.00 -5.12
C PRO A 85 1.32 -37.03 -4.62
N ASN A 86 1.77 -38.07 -3.93
CA ASN A 86 0.93 -39.16 -3.40
C ASN A 86 0.49 -38.95 -1.94
N ALA A 87 0.61 -37.75 -1.39
CA ALA A 87 0.17 -37.49 -0.02
C ALA A 87 -1.36 -37.45 0.09
N ALA A 88 -1.92 -38.16 1.08
CA ALA A 88 -3.35 -38.13 1.37
C ALA A 88 -3.83 -36.71 1.69
N ASP A 89 -5.06 -36.37 1.29
CA ASP A 89 -5.64 -35.03 1.45
C ASP A 89 -5.66 -34.54 2.90
N LYS A 90 -5.84 -35.46 3.86
CA LYS A 90 -5.74 -35.16 5.30
C LYS A 90 -4.37 -34.60 5.70
N SER A 91 -3.30 -35.06 5.05
CA SER A 91 -1.94 -34.56 5.29
C SER A 91 -1.72 -33.18 4.67
N LYS A 92 -2.31 -32.92 3.49
CA LYS A 92 -2.27 -31.60 2.82
C LYS A 92 -2.96 -30.53 3.67
N VAL A 93 -4.15 -30.84 4.17
CA VAL A 93 -4.90 -29.94 5.08
C VAL A 93 -4.11 -29.70 6.37
N ARG A 94 -3.53 -30.73 6.96
CA ARG A 94 -2.72 -30.58 8.19
C ARG A 94 -1.46 -29.75 7.97
N ALA A 95 -0.80 -29.90 6.81
CA ALA A 95 0.32 -29.05 6.42
C ALA A 95 -0.13 -27.59 6.23
N GLY A 96 -1.27 -27.36 5.57
CA GLY A 96 -1.86 -26.03 5.43
C GLY A 96 -2.12 -25.35 6.76
N PHE A 97 -2.72 -26.05 7.73
CA PHE A 97 -2.90 -25.54 9.10
C PHE A 97 -1.58 -25.20 9.79
N PHE A 98 -0.55 -26.01 9.61
CA PHE A 98 0.78 -25.73 10.17
C PHE A 98 1.39 -24.44 9.59
N PHE A 99 1.30 -24.26 8.27
CA PHE A 99 1.78 -23.03 7.62
C PHE A 99 0.97 -21.80 8.01
N THR A 100 -0.36 -21.93 8.13
CA THR A 100 -1.21 -20.84 8.64
C THR A 100 -0.84 -20.46 10.07
N ALA A 101 -0.62 -21.44 10.96
CA ALA A 101 -0.22 -21.19 12.33
C ALA A 101 1.16 -20.51 12.40
N LEU A 102 2.12 -20.96 11.59
CA LEU A 102 3.45 -20.37 11.49
C LEU A 102 3.40 -18.92 10.97
N GLY A 103 2.63 -18.68 9.89
CA GLY A 103 2.43 -17.34 9.34
C GLY A 103 1.75 -16.40 10.33
N GLY A 104 0.75 -16.88 11.07
CA GLY A 104 0.11 -16.15 12.15
C GLY A 104 1.08 -15.77 13.27
N LEU A 105 1.92 -16.72 13.71
CA LEU A 105 2.93 -16.48 14.75
C LEU A 105 3.93 -15.39 14.33
N VAL A 106 4.47 -15.48 13.10
CA VAL A 106 5.39 -14.48 12.55
C VAL A 106 4.71 -13.11 12.45
N THR A 107 3.44 -13.07 12.05
CA THR A 107 2.66 -11.83 11.98
C THR A 107 2.49 -11.18 13.35
N ILE A 108 2.19 -11.96 14.39
CA ILE A 108 2.09 -11.46 15.77
C ILE A 108 3.42 -10.89 16.24
N ILE A 109 4.54 -11.58 15.98
CA ILE A 109 5.87 -11.11 16.36
C ILE A 109 6.20 -9.77 15.68
N LEU A 110 5.89 -9.63 14.39
CA LEU A 110 6.08 -8.37 13.65
C LEU A 110 5.14 -7.26 14.12
N ALA A 111 3.93 -7.60 14.58
CA ALA A 111 2.97 -6.63 15.10
C ALA A 111 3.39 -6.02 16.45
N LEU A 112 4.19 -6.72 17.25
CA LEU A 112 4.68 -6.21 18.54
C LEU A 112 5.66 -5.03 18.37
N ASN A 113 6.47 -5.04 17.31
CA ASN A 113 7.39 -3.96 16.97
C ASN A 113 7.16 -3.56 15.50
N PRO A 114 6.13 -2.75 15.22
CA PRO A 114 5.75 -2.41 13.86
C PRO A 114 6.86 -1.57 13.19
N PRO A 115 7.40 -1.98 12.04
CA PRO A 115 8.35 -1.16 11.30
C PRO A 115 7.69 0.10 10.74
N ASP A 116 8.42 1.21 10.69
CA ASP A 116 7.91 2.52 10.25
C ASP A 116 7.46 2.55 8.76
N PHE A 117 7.80 1.51 7.98
CA PHE A 117 7.53 1.41 6.54
C PHE A 117 6.47 0.35 6.17
N LEU A 118 5.65 -0.11 7.13
CA LEU A 118 4.64 -1.15 6.91
C LEU A 118 3.69 -0.87 5.73
N LEU A 119 3.07 0.31 5.71
CA LEU A 119 2.06 0.65 4.68
C LEU A 119 2.71 0.70 3.29
N THR A 120 3.89 1.29 3.24
CA THR A 120 4.74 1.38 2.07
C THR A 120 5.05 -0.03 1.54
N SER A 121 5.53 -0.95 2.37
CA SER A 121 5.81 -2.35 1.98
C SER A 121 4.62 -3.07 1.35
N VAL A 122 3.42 -2.89 1.91
CA VAL A 122 2.20 -3.52 1.37
C VAL A 122 1.89 -3.01 -0.04
N ILE A 123 1.99 -1.70 -0.26
CA ILE A 123 1.75 -1.08 -1.58
C ILE A 123 2.74 -1.61 -2.61
N TRP A 124 4.04 -1.70 -2.28
CA TRP A 124 5.04 -2.25 -3.20
C TRP A 124 4.75 -3.72 -3.54
N ALA A 125 4.36 -4.53 -2.55
CA ALA A 125 4.00 -5.92 -2.78
C ALA A 125 2.83 -6.06 -3.76
N PHE A 126 1.80 -5.22 -3.64
CA PHE A 126 0.68 -5.20 -4.57
C PHE A 126 1.06 -4.74 -5.98
N ILE A 127 1.92 -3.72 -6.12
CA ILE A 127 2.38 -3.24 -7.44
C ILE A 127 3.09 -4.37 -8.20
N VAL A 128 4.05 -5.02 -7.55
CA VAL A 128 4.82 -6.12 -8.15
C VAL A 128 3.91 -7.32 -8.45
N ALA A 129 3.03 -7.68 -7.52
CA ALA A 129 2.08 -8.77 -7.71
C ALA A 129 1.11 -8.51 -8.88
N SER A 130 0.51 -7.31 -8.96
CA SER A 130 -0.40 -6.94 -10.06
C SER A 130 0.31 -6.95 -11.41
N SER A 131 1.50 -6.37 -11.50
CA SER A 131 2.27 -6.34 -12.75
C SER A 131 2.67 -7.75 -13.25
N THR A 132 2.89 -8.68 -12.32
CA THR A 132 3.29 -10.05 -12.63
C THR A 132 2.11 -10.95 -12.99
N PHE A 133 1.02 -10.91 -12.23
CA PHE A 133 -0.10 -11.85 -12.38
C PHE A 133 -1.17 -11.38 -13.35
N THR A 134 -1.50 -10.09 -13.36
CA THR A 134 -2.61 -9.55 -14.18
C THR A 134 -2.44 -9.81 -15.68
N PRO A 135 -1.30 -9.50 -16.33
CA PRO A 135 -1.16 -9.74 -17.77
C PRO A 135 -1.22 -11.24 -18.13
N VAL A 136 -0.66 -12.10 -17.28
CA VAL A 136 -0.66 -13.55 -17.49
C VAL A 136 -2.06 -14.15 -17.33
N LEU A 137 -2.82 -13.70 -16.33
CA LEU A 137 -4.21 -14.11 -16.14
C LEU A 137 -5.10 -13.67 -17.31
N ILE A 138 -4.96 -12.42 -17.75
CA ILE A 138 -5.73 -11.87 -18.88
C ILE A 138 -5.44 -12.66 -20.16
N LEU A 139 -4.15 -12.85 -20.49
CA LEU A 139 -3.75 -13.60 -21.69
C LEU A 139 -4.16 -15.07 -21.59
N GLY A 140 -4.08 -15.68 -20.41
CA GLY A 140 -4.47 -17.08 -20.21
C GLY A 140 -5.97 -17.35 -20.40
N ILE A 141 -6.84 -16.39 -20.06
CA ILE A 141 -8.30 -16.57 -20.18
C ILE A 141 -8.78 -16.31 -21.61
N TRP A 142 -8.26 -15.27 -22.28
CA TRP A 142 -8.79 -14.83 -23.59
C TRP A 142 -7.99 -15.29 -24.79
N TRP A 143 -6.74 -15.73 -24.63
CA TRP A 143 -5.91 -16.16 -25.75
C TRP A 143 -5.71 -17.67 -25.79
N LYS A 144 -6.32 -18.32 -26.77
CA LYS A 144 -6.18 -19.78 -27.00
C LYS A 144 -4.75 -20.22 -27.34
N GLY A 145 -3.87 -19.30 -27.74
CA GLY A 145 -2.45 -19.56 -28.06
C GLY A 145 -1.49 -19.35 -26.88
N ALA A 146 -2.00 -19.08 -25.67
CA ALA A 146 -1.17 -18.89 -24.49
C ALA A 146 -0.35 -20.16 -24.20
N ASN A 147 0.97 -20.01 -24.14
CA ASN A 147 1.89 -21.11 -23.90
C ASN A 147 2.60 -20.96 -22.54
N ARG A 148 3.01 -22.10 -21.95
CA ARG A 148 3.63 -22.14 -20.61
C ARG A 148 4.91 -21.30 -20.52
N LEU A 149 5.71 -21.31 -21.58
CA LEU A 149 6.98 -20.58 -21.63
C LEU A 149 6.77 -19.06 -21.70
N GLY A 150 5.75 -18.60 -22.41
CA GLY A 150 5.35 -17.20 -22.56
C GLY A 150 4.69 -16.65 -21.30
N ALA A 151 3.95 -17.49 -20.58
CA ALA A 151 3.48 -17.13 -19.24
C ALA A 151 4.65 -16.92 -18.28
N ILE A 152 5.61 -17.85 -18.24
CA ILE A 152 6.79 -17.75 -17.36
C ILE A 152 7.65 -16.53 -17.73
N SER A 153 7.94 -16.31 -19.02
CA SER A 153 8.72 -15.16 -19.45
C SER A 153 7.99 -13.85 -19.16
N GLY A 154 6.66 -13.81 -19.32
CA GLY A 154 5.83 -12.66 -18.95
C GLY A 154 5.86 -12.34 -17.46
N MET A 155 5.80 -13.35 -16.58
CA MET A 155 5.93 -13.15 -15.13
C MET A 155 7.31 -12.61 -14.76
N ILE A 156 8.38 -13.16 -15.34
CA ILE A 156 9.75 -12.72 -15.07
C ILE A 156 9.97 -11.29 -15.55
N VAL A 157 9.56 -10.97 -16.79
CA VAL A 157 9.73 -9.63 -17.37
C VAL A 157 8.86 -8.60 -16.63
N GLY A 158 7.60 -8.92 -16.32
CA GLY A 158 6.71 -8.03 -15.57
C GLY A 158 7.22 -7.74 -14.16
N GLY A 159 7.68 -8.78 -13.45
CA GLY A 159 8.29 -8.63 -12.13
C GLY A 159 9.59 -7.83 -12.17
N ALA A 160 10.50 -8.17 -13.09
CA ALA A 160 11.79 -7.50 -13.24
C ALA A 160 11.63 -6.03 -13.67
N LEU A 161 10.73 -5.73 -14.62
CA LEU A 161 10.43 -4.37 -15.05
C LEU A 161 9.84 -3.55 -13.91
N SER A 162 8.93 -4.15 -13.12
CA SER A 162 8.38 -3.48 -11.95
C SER A 162 9.49 -3.12 -10.99
N ILE A 163 10.33 -4.08 -10.57
CA ILE A 163 11.44 -3.81 -9.65
C ILE A 163 12.41 -2.76 -10.25
N ALA A 164 12.73 -2.83 -11.55
CA ALA A 164 13.62 -1.88 -12.20
C ALA A 164 13.07 -0.44 -12.19
N LEU A 165 11.79 -0.25 -12.48
CA LEU A 165 11.14 1.07 -12.43
C LEU A 165 11.11 1.64 -11.01
N LEU A 166 10.96 0.78 -10.01
CA LEU A 166 10.95 1.19 -8.60
C LEU A 166 12.35 1.61 -8.13
N VAL A 167 13.41 1.01 -8.67
CA VAL A 167 14.80 1.40 -8.37
C VAL A 167 15.21 2.68 -9.11
N ASP A 168 14.75 2.89 -10.35
CA ASP A 168 15.12 4.05 -11.18
C ASP A 168 14.47 5.37 -10.74
N GLN A 169 13.35 5.32 -10.01
CA GLN A 169 12.70 6.51 -9.42
C GLN A 169 13.52 7.18 -8.29
N GLY A 170 14.74 6.71 -8.00
CA GLY A 170 15.71 7.38 -7.12
C GLY A 170 15.33 7.45 -5.64
N GLN A 171 14.26 6.76 -5.23
CA GLN A 171 13.90 6.55 -3.84
C GLN A 171 14.32 5.11 -3.46
N PRO A 172 15.23 4.90 -2.50
CA PRO A 172 15.47 3.58 -1.94
C PRO A 172 14.13 2.89 -1.61
N VAL A 173 14.01 1.60 -1.91
CA VAL A 173 12.79 0.78 -1.68
C VAL A 173 12.28 0.87 -0.22
N TRP A 174 13.15 1.32 0.70
CA TRP A 174 12.94 1.47 2.13
C TRP A 174 12.66 2.92 2.57
N THR A 175 12.83 3.90 1.68
CA THR A 175 12.58 5.33 1.96
C THR A 175 11.41 5.79 1.09
N ALA A 176 10.21 5.64 1.63
CA ALA A 176 9.06 6.42 1.20
C ALA A 176 8.21 6.70 2.45
N ALA A 177 8.79 7.51 3.33
CA ALA A 177 8.05 8.23 4.38
C ALA A 177 7.80 9.70 3.98
N ASP A 178 8.29 10.15 2.82
CA ASP A 178 7.92 11.45 2.28
C ASP A 178 6.62 11.29 1.48
N SER A 179 5.63 12.10 1.86
CA SER A 179 4.29 12.17 1.28
C SER A 179 4.23 12.62 -0.20
N SER A 180 5.36 12.63 -0.91
CA SER A 180 5.50 13.11 -2.29
C SER A 180 4.67 12.26 -3.27
N TRP A 181 4.72 10.94 -3.12
CA TRP A 181 3.90 10.01 -3.93
C TRP A 181 2.39 10.12 -3.65
N ALA A 182 2.00 10.47 -2.43
CA ALA A 182 0.62 10.61 -1.98
C ALA A 182 0.03 12.02 -2.18
N THR A 183 0.81 12.99 -2.64
CA THR A 183 0.32 14.35 -2.92
C THR A 183 0.41 14.69 -4.41
N GLY A 184 0.92 13.79 -5.24
CA GLY A 184 1.16 14.02 -6.66
C GLY A 184 2.19 15.13 -6.92
N LEU A 185 2.93 15.58 -5.89
CA LEU A 185 3.92 16.62 -6.00
C LEU A 185 5.30 16.00 -6.15
N PRO A 186 6.05 16.35 -7.22
CA PRO A 186 7.41 15.86 -7.40
C PRO A 186 8.26 16.25 -6.19
N GLY A 187 9.11 15.31 -5.76
CA GLY A 187 9.86 15.34 -4.50
C GLY A 187 10.29 16.73 -4.03
N HIS A 188 10.12 16.98 -2.74
CA HIS A 188 10.41 18.25 -2.06
C HIS A 188 11.81 18.84 -2.33
N GLY A 189 12.76 18.05 -2.85
CA GLY A 189 14.07 18.52 -3.31
C GLY A 189 14.02 19.52 -4.48
N ASN A 190 13.07 19.37 -5.42
CA ASN A 190 12.97 20.27 -6.56
C ASN A 190 12.25 21.59 -6.24
N LEU A 191 11.32 21.60 -5.28
CA LEU A 191 10.62 22.83 -4.85
C LEU A 191 11.54 23.77 -4.07
N GLN A 192 12.50 23.25 -3.30
CA GLN A 192 13.54 24.07 -2.67
C GLN A 192 14.53 24.65 -3.69
N ARG A 193 14.78 23.97 -4.80
CA ARG A 193 15.57 24.51 -5.92
C ARG A 193 14.79 25.58 -6.68
N LEU A 194 13.53 25.32 -7.01
CA LEU A 194 12.67 26.28 -7.72
C LEU A 194 12.40 27.54 -6.89
N SER A 195 12.17 27.41 -5.58
CA SER A 195 12.03 28.59 -4.70
C SER A 195 13.34 29.37 -4.55
N ARG A 196 14.51 28.71 -4.58
CA ARG A 196 15.81 29.41 -4.66
C ARG A 196 16.00 30.10 -6.00
N LEU A 197 15.58 29.48 -7.11
CA LEU A 197 15.68 30.07 -8.46
C LEU A 197 14.73 31.25 -8.63
N VAL A 198 13.49 31.16 -8.13
CA VAL A 198 12.53 32.28 -8.14
C VAL A 198 13.00 33.41 -7.21
N ARG A 199 13.52 33.07 -6.02
CA ARG A 199 14.07 34.06 -5.06
C ARG A 199 15.34 34.75 -5.55
N ASN A 200 16.18 34.06 -6.33
CA ASN A 200 17.37 34.65 -6.93
C ASN A 200 17.06 35.40 -8.22
N GLY A 201 16.15 34.89 -9.07
CA GLY A 201 15.68 35.57 -10.28
C GLY A 201 14.96 36.89 -9.97
N GLY A 202 14.20 36.98 -8.87
CA GLY A 202 13.58 38.22 -8.42
C GLY A 202 14.56 39.31 -7.96
N ARG A 203 15.81 38.98 -7.64
CA ARG A 203 16.83 39.95 -7.20
C ARG A 203 17.60 40.58 -8.36
N GLU A 204 17.68 39.92 -9.50
CA GLU A 204 18.36 40.47 -10.69
C GLU A 204 17.49 41.49 -11.43
N HIS A 205 16.16 41.31 -11.44
CA HIS A 205 15.24 42.26 -12.05
C HIS A 205 14.98 43.53 -11.21
N ALA A 206 15.27 43.52 -9.91
CA ALA A 206 15.09 44.69 -9.04
C ALA A 206 16.19 45.76 -9.19
N HIS A 207 17.35 45.41 -9.79
CA HIS A 207 18.44 46.37 -10.01
C HIS A 207 18.37 47.11 -11.35
N GLY A 208 17.54 46.65 -12.30
CA GLY A 208 17.35 47.30 -13.61
C GLY A 208 16.44 48.53 -13.59
N TRP A 209 15.59 48.68 -12.57
CA TRP A 209 14.61 49.77 -12.47
C TRP A 209 15.15 51.05 -11.80
N ARG A 210 16.43 51.11 -11.44
CA ARG A 210 17.05 52.28 -10.76
C ARG A 210 18.08 53.03 -11.60
N LYS A 211 18.13 52.78 -12.91
CA LYS A 211 18.93 53.53 -13.88
C LYS A 211 18.19 53.58 -15.23
N GLY A 212 17.34 54.59 -15.38
CA GLY A 212 16.62 54.93 -16.61
C GLY A 212 15.85 56.20 -16.37
#